data_AF-A0A6G8CBL3-F1
#
_entry.id   AF-A0A6G8CBL3-F1
#
_cell.length_a   1.000
_cell.length_b   1.000
_cell.length_c   1.000
_cell.angle_alpha   90.00
_cell.angle_beta   90.00
_cell.angle_gamma   90.00
#
_symmetry.space_group_name_H-M   'P 1'
#
loop_
_entity.id
_entity.type
_entity.pdbx_description
1 polymer ?
#
loop_
_entity_poly.entity_id
_entity_poly.type
_entity_poly.pdbx_seq_one_letter_code
_entity_poly.pdbx_strand_id
1 'polypeptide(L)'
;MKKLLLLSLLACGALGTARAQQKLVSQAELPLESRPAKPVICYARPENMHTYVAPPAQFLNRTAGRPTADQARIEVTYIGFPPDARAAFQKAVDIWQSLLFSPVVIRVEARWEALDEGVLGAAGTTQIYRNLPGAPKSNIWYPVALAEKIAGQDLNGTNADISAEFSSNFDWYLGLDGLPPAGKYDLVTVVLHELGHGLGFVSASSYTDPPPATGAVASLNSSGFPWVFSTYIENGGGQRLASSSLFPSPSVNLAAQFTSNDLYFGSPLVNAVTNGQRARLYAPTKYDGGSSISHLNETSYRAGDPNSLMTPQVGAAEAIQNPGPITLKMFDEMGWFNTAIRHNPSLRDTETAQDFVVRANVVSDGTIVPGSVRLYYRVDNGTDVPGATDTVLPMTAASGSTQYTATIPNPGLGRRVSYYISAADVETGRTYTAPGVLLATDAPNTQPRYQFFVGPDVVPPALVHQPAPFIFVSNLPLVLTAQASDNIGVASVSVEYSVNGVARPTFNLTRQADNITYRGSIASTASAPIVAGDLIAYRLIARDASSNANQTVSPASGAYRVPVVSIKAPRLRTSIILTRLQQLRLLTLWAMASPSRSQPALMIWPFTPLIPTLMPITR
;
A
#
# COMPACT_ATOMS: atom_id res chain seq x y z
N MET A 1 -63.06 -38.32 23.96
CA MET A 1 -61.82 -39.10 24.14
C MET A 1 -60.76 -38.13 24.69
N LYS A 2 -60.54 -38.11 26.01
CA LYS A 2 -59.35 -38.69 26.70
C LYS A 2 -57.99 -38.20 26.15
N LYS A 3 -57.41 -37.24 26.89
CA LYS A 3 -56.15 -37.32 27.66
C LYS A 3 -54.77 -37.57 26.96
N LEU A 4 -53.80 -36.78 27.46
CA LEU A 4 -52.33 -36.90 27.56
C LEU A 4 -51.46 -36.24 26.46
N LEU A 5 -50.69 -35.14 26.69
CA LEU A 5 -49.51 -34.83 27.54
C LEU A 5 -48.17 -35.43 27.05
N LEU A 6 -47.24 -34.56 26.64
CA LEU A 6 -45.75 -34.63 26.72
C LEU A 6 -45.18 -33.49 25.86
N LEU A 7 -44.75 -32.34 26.37
CA LEU A 7 -43.54 -32.04 27.15
C LEU A 7 -42.26 -32.66 26.57
N SER A 8 -41.54 -31.91 25.74
CA SER A 8 -40.08 -31.88 25.65
C SER A 8 -39.60 -30.78 24.70
N LEU A 9 -38.43 -30.20 25.00
CA LEU A 9 -37.69 -29.17 24.27
C LEU A 9 -38.00 -27.69 24.60
N LEU A 10 -37.90 -27.34 25.89
CA LEU A 10 -37.09 -26.17 26.26
C LEU A 10 -35.62 -26.61 26.26
N ALA A 11 -34.83 -26.11 25.30
CA ALA A 11 -33.38 -25.86 25.37
C ALA A 11 -32.76 -25.83 23.96
N CYS A 12 -33.06 -24.81 23.17
CA CYS A 12 -32.23 -24.34 22.05
C CYS A 12 -32.82 -23.04 21.51
N GLY A 13 -32.64 -21.96 22.27
CA GLY A 13 -33.15 -20.63 21.94
C GLY A 13 -32.18 -19.55 22.37
N ALA A 14 -30.91 -19.67 21.99
CA ALA A 14 -29.89 -18.63 22.19
C ALA A 14 -28.72 -18.74 21.18
N LEU A 15 -28.99 -19.29 19.98
CA LEU A 15 -28.03 -19.31 18.87
C LEU A 15 -28.68 -18.65 17.67
N GLY A 16 -28.83 -17.34 17.75
CA GLY A 16 -29.30 -16.50 16.66
C GLY A 16 -28.95 -15.06 16.99
N THR A 17 -28.37 -14.35 16.03
CA THR A 17 -27.83 -12.98 16.12
C THR A 17 -26.40 -12.81 16.64
N ALA A 18 -25.52 -13.77 16.38
CA ALA A 18 -24.16 -13.42 15.96
C ALA A 18 -24.15 -13.21 14.44
N ARG A 19 -25.06 -12.34 13.94
CA ARG A 19 -24.87 -11.77 12.61
C ARG A 19 -23.63 -10.91 12.71
N ALA A 20 -22.66 -11.24 11.88
CA ALA A 20 -21.44 -10.50 11.67
C ALA A 20 -21.65 -9.01 11.98
N GLN A 21 -20.93 -8.51 13.00
CA GLN A 21 -20.51 -7.12 13.03
C GLN A 21 -19.64 -6.91 11.79
N GLN A 22 -20.28 -6.77 10.62
CA GLN A 22 -19.75 -5.90 9.59
C GLN A 22 -19.78 -4.52 10.22
N LYS A 23 -18.62 -4.19 10.78
CA LYS A 23 -18.16 -2.86 11.13
C LYS A 23 -18.68 -1.91 10.04
N LEU A 24 -19.80 -1.24 10.30
CA LEU A 24 -20.20 -0.03 9.59
C LEU A 24 -19.22 1.05 10.07
N VAL A 25 -17.93 0.89 9.73
CA VAL A 25 -17.09 2.04 9.49
C VAL A 25 -17.84 2.79 8.40
N SER A 26 -18.20 4.04 8.64
CA SER A 26 -18.73 4.87 7.56
C SER A 26 -17.80 4.68 6.36
N GLN A 27 -18.32 4.33 5.18
CA GLN A 27 -17.49 4.03 4.00
C GLN A 27 -16.60 5.21 3.57
N ALA A 28 -16.69 6.35 4.26
CA ALA A 28 -15.92 7.56 4.08
C ALA A 28 -14.75 7.75 5.05
N GLU A 29 -14.60 6.90 6.06
CA GLU A 29 -13.40 6.85 6.91
C GLU A 29 -12.63 5.57 6.64
N LEU A 30 -12.31 5.35 5.36
CA LEU A 30 -11.46 4.25 4.96
C LEU A 30 -10.04 4.49 5.53
N PRO A 31 -9.51 3.59 6.37
CA PRO A 31 -8.20 3.80 6.96
C PRO A 31 -7.13 3.83 5.86
N LEU A 32 -6.13 4.69 6.06
CA LEU A 32 -4.90 4.64 5.28
C LEU A 32 -4.24 3.28 5.49
N GLU A 33 -4.03 2.56 4.39
CA GLU A 33 -3.31 1.28 4.39
C GLU A 33 -2.07 1.41 3.52
N SER A 34 -0.97 0.74 3.91
CA SER A 34 0.27 0.69 3.13
C SER A 34 0.80 -0.72 2.96
N ARG A 35 1.50 -0.98 1.84
CA ARG A 35 2.18 -2.26 1.57
C ARG A 35 3.47 -2.07 0.76
N PRO A 36 4.47 -2.98 0.88
CA PRO A 36 5.59 -3.03 -0.04
C PRO A 36 5.17 -3.39 -1.46
N ALA A 37 5.95 -2.95 -2.45
CA ALA A 37 5.72 -3.22 -3.86
C ALA A 37 6.91 -3.93 -4.52
N LYS A 38 6.67 -4.52 -5.69
CA LYS A 38 7.66 -5.26 -6.49
C LYS A 38 8.12 -4.40 -7.68
N PRO A 39 9.40 -4.48 -8.08
CA PRO A 39 9.91 -3.77 -9.25
C PRO A 39 9.47 -4.41 -10.57
N VAL A 40 9.52 -3.62 -11.64
CA VAL A 40 9.44 -4.02 -13.06
C VAL A 40 10.86 -4.15 -13.60
N ILE A 41 11.04 -4.94 -14.67
CA ILE A 41 12.33 -5.26 -15.27
C ILE A 41 12.31 -4.80 -16.73
N CYS A 42 13.34 -4.06 -17.17
CA CYS A 42 13.57 -3.75 -18.59
C CYS A 42 14.63 -4.67 -19.18
N TYR A 43 14.26 -5.32 -20.28
CA TYR A 43 15.14 -6.23 -20.99
C TYR A 43 15.82 -5.57 -22.20
N ALA A 44 17.07 -5.95 -22.44
CA ALA A 44 17.78 -5.62 -23.67
C ALA A 44 17.25 -6.45 -24.83
N ARG A 45 17.18 -5.83 -26.01
CA ARG A 45 17.20 -6.56 -27.30
C ARG A 45 18.51 -6.27 -28.05
N PRO A 46 19.13 -7.26 -28.71
CA PRO A 46 20.47 -7.11 -29.30
C PRO A 46 20.50 -6.30 -30.60
N GLU A 47 19.37 -6.09 -31.27
CA GLU A 47 19.29 -5.40 -32.55
C GLU A 47 19.65 -3.91 -32.43
N ASN A 48 20.38 -3.39 -33.42
CA ASN A 48 20.64 -1.96 -33.55
C ASN A 48 19.43 -1.27 -34.21
N MET A 49 18.82 -0.33 -33.51
CA MET A 49 17.61 0.36 -33.98
C MET A 49 17.92 1.64 -34.75
N HIS A 50 18.99 2.36 -34.38
CA HIS A 50 19.38 3.63 -34.99
C HIS A 50 18.27 4.69 -35.00
N THR A 51 17.55 4.81 -33.88
CA THR A 51 16.43 5.73 -33.69
C THR A 51 16.72 6.75 -32.61
N TYR A 52 16.16 7.95 -32.77
CA TYR A 52 16.24 9.03 -31.78
C TYR A 52 14.88 9.70 -31.61
N VAL A 53 14.35 9.67 -30.39
CA VAL A 53 13.19 10.46 -29.97
C VAL A 53 13.67 11.57 -29.04
N ALA A 54 13.54 12.81 -29.52
CA ALA A 54 14.06 13.99 -28.83
C ALA A 54 13.31 14.30 -27.52
N PRO A 55 13.99 14.91 -26.53
CA PRO A 55 13.35 15.37 -25.30
C PRO A 55 12.11 16.23 -25.51
N PRO A 56 11.16 16.23 -24.56
CA PRO A 56 9.94 17.00 -24.68
C PRO A 56 10.22 18.51 -24.74
N ALA A 57 9.37 19.25 -25.44
CA ALA A 57 9.51 20.70 -25.59
C ALA A 57 9.56 21.43 -24.23
N GLN A 58 8.82 20.94 -23.23
CA GLN A 58 8.83 21.45 -21.86
C GLN A 58 10.23 21.38 -21.23
N PHE A 59 10.98 20.31 -21.49
CA PHE A 59 12.36 20.17 -21.05
C PHE A 59 13.30 21.10 -21.84
N LEU A 60 13.17 21.13 -23.17
CA LEU A 60 14.04 21.92 -24.05
C LEU A 60 13.88 23.44 -23.87
N ASN A 61 12.66 23.90 -23.57
CA ASN A 61 12.33 25.30 -23.40
C ASN A 61 12.67 25.84 -22.00
N ARG A 62 13.18 25.00 -21.08
CA ARG A 62 13.67 25.48 -19.79
C ARG A 62 14.88 26.38 -20.03
N THR A 63 14.72 27.68 -19.77
CA THR A 63 15.85 28.57 -19.53
C THR A 63 16.60 28.00 -18.32
N ALA A 64 17.90 27.71 -18.47
CA ALA A 64 18.71 27.10 -17.43
C ALA A 64 18.69 27.95 -16.13
N GLY A 65 17.78 27.63 -15.20
CA GLY A 65 17.64 28.40 -13.97
C GLY A 65 16.34 28.15 -13.21
N ARG A 66 16.43 27.27 -12.20
CA ARG A 66 15.45 26.97 -11.14
C ARG A 66 14.14 26.27 -11.56
N PRO A 67 13.75 25.19 -10.85
CA PRO A 67 12.34 24.79 -10.81
C PRO A 67 11.51 26.00 -10.36
N THR A 68 10.44 26.31 -11.08
CA THR A 68 9.38 27.15 -10.51
C THR A 68 8.80 26.38 -9.31
N ALA A 69 8.22 27.08 -8.32
CA ALA A 69 7.68 26.47 -7.11
C ALA A 69 6.57 25.42 -7.37
N ASP A 70 6.13 25.31 -8.63
CA ASP A 70 5.04 24.48 -9.13
C ASP A 70 5.55 23.25 -9.92
N GLN A 71 6.74 22.72 -9.64
CA GLN A 71 7.28 21.54 -10.36
C GLN A 71 7.79 20.48 -9.39
N ALA A 72 7.68 19.21 -9.80
CA ALA A 72 8.16 18.10 -8.99
C ALA A 72 9.66 18.21 -8.73
N ARG A 73 10.07 17.91 -7.50
CA ARG A 73 11.46 17.78 -7.10
C ARG A 73 11.80 16.32 -6.90
N ILE A 74 12.80 15.83 -7.61
CA ILE A 74 13.28 14.45 -7.48
C ILE A 74 14.68 14.49 -6.86
N GLU A 75 14.87 13.79 -5.75
CA GLU A 75 16.17 13.62 -5.09
C GLU A 75 16.65 12.18 -5.29
N VAL A 76 17.88 12.02 -5.77
CA VAL A 76 18.46 10.70 -6.03
C VAL A 76 19.60 10.41 -5.05
N THR A 77 19.53 9.27 -4.40
CA THR A 77 20.64 8.68 -3.65
C THR A 77 21.35 7.66 -4.54
N TYR A 78 22.54 8.03 -5.04
CA TYR A 78 23.34 7.20 -5.93
C TYR A 78 24.26 6.26 -5.16
N ILE A 79 24.15 4.96 -5.44
CA ILE A 79 24.98 3.90 -4.87
C ILE A 79 25.74 3.22 -6.01
N GLY A 80 27.07 3.24 -5.97
CA GLY A 80 27.92 2.57 -6.97
C GLY A 80 28.06 3.25 -8.33
N PHE A 81 27.24 4.26 -8.66
CA PHE A 81 27.27 4.91 -9.97
C PHE A 81 28.59 5.67 -10.26
N PRO A 82 29.23 5.48 -11.42
CA PRO A 82 30.32 6.34 -11.90
C PRO A 82 29.81 7.72 -12.34
N PRO A 83 30.67 8.76 -12.39
CA PRO A 83 30.25 10.14 -12.66
C PRO A 83 29.43 10.34 -13.94
N ASP A 84 29.86 9.76 -15.06
CA ASP A 84 29.17 9.91 -16.35
C ASP A 84 27.80 9.24 -16.35
N ALA A 85 27.66 8.10 -15.68
CA ALA A 85 26.37 7.44 -15.50
C ALA A 85 25.42 8.25 -14.59
N ARG A 86 25.95 8.94 -13.56
CA ARG A 86 25.14 9.88 -12.76
C ARG A 86 24.66 11.05 -13.61
N ALA A 87 25.49 11.58 -14.50
CA ALA A 87 25.09 12.66 -15.41
C ALA A 87 23.97 12.21 -16.37
N ALA A 88 24.07 11.00 -16.94
CA ALA A 88 23.02 10.43 -17.78
C ALA A 88 21.71 10.22 -16.99
N PHE A 89 21.81 9.68 -15.76
CA PHE A 89 20.66 9.54 -14.87
C PHE A 89 20.01 10.88 -14.56
N GLN A 90 20.82 11.89 -14.20
CA GLN A 90 20.32 13.21 -13.86
C GLN A 90 19.58 13.85 -15.03
N LYS A 91 20.00 13.62 -16.29
CA LYS A 91 19.23 14.08 -17.44
C LYS A 91 17.82 13.49 -17.48
N ALA A 92 17.66 12.19 -17.22
CA ALA A 92 16.35 11.54 -17.16
C ALA A 92 15.48 12.10 -16.01
N VAL A 93 16.10 12.38 -14.86
CA VAL A 93 15.46 13.07 -13.74
C VAL A 93 14.96 14.46 -14.15
N ASP A 94 15.81 15.25 -14.79
CA ASP A 94 15.47 16.61 -15.19
C ASP A 94 14.31 16.64 -16.21
N ILE A 95 14.23 15.63 -17.08
CA ILE A 95 13.09 15.41 -18.00
C ILE A 95 11.82 15.16 -17.18
N TRP A 96 11.79 14.19 -16.26
CA TRP A 96 10.60 13.93 -15.44
C TRP A 96 10.19 15.14 -14.59
N GLN A 97 11.16 15.85 -13.99
CA GLN A 97 10.89 17.08 -13.23
C GLN A 97 10.26 18.18 -14.10
N SER A 98 10.47 18.17 -15.43
CA SER A 98 9.83 19.13 -16.35
C SER A 98 8.39 18.79 -16.71
N LEU A 99 7.97 17.55 -16.46
CA LEU A 99 6.69 17.01 -16.88
C LEU A 99 5.71 16.81 -15.72
N LEU A 100 6.19 16.74 -14.48
CA LEU A 100 5.39 16.41 -13.31
C LEU A 100 5.22 17.60 -12.35
N PHE A 101 4.07 17.65 -11.70
CA PHE A 101 3.78 18.50 -10.56
C PHE A 101 3.71 17.66 -9.28
N SER A 102 4.45 18.05 -8.24
CA SER A 102 4.30 17.46 -6.91
C SER A 102 4.69 18.47 -5.84
N PRO A 103 3.86 18.69 -4.81
CA PRO A 103 4.23 19.47 -3.63
C PRO A 103 5.14 18.70 -2.66
N VAL A 104 5.38 17.40 -2.91
CA VAL A 104 6.23 16.52 -2.10
C VAL A 104 7.45 16.10 -2.92
N VAL A 105 8.61 16.05 -2.27
CA VAL A 105 9.86 15.60 -2.90
C VAL A 105 9.79 14.10 -3.16
N ILE A 106 10.02 13.69 -4.41
CA ILE A 106 10.11 12.29 -4.80
C ILE A 106 11.54 11.81 -4.54
N ARG A 107 11.72 10.78 -3.71
CA ARG A 107 13.02 10.23 -3.35
C ARG A 107 13.31 8.95 -4.12
N VAL A 108 14.48 8.87 -4.74
CA VAL A 108 14.91 7.71 -5.51
C VAL A 108 16.17 7.14 -4.88
N GLU A 109 16.19 5.84 -4.60
CA GLU A 109 17.43 5.10 -4.35
C GLU A 109 17.84 4.41 -5.65
N ALA A 110 19.02 4.73 -6.16
CA ALA A 110 19.54 4.20 -7.42
C ALA A 110 20.83 3.42 -7.19
N ARG A 111 20.84 2.13 -7.56
CA ARG A 111 21.98 1.21 -7.43
C ARG A 111 22.58 0.87 -8.79
N TRP A 112 23.90 0.92 -8.87
CA TRP A 112 24.68 0.48 -10.03
C TRP A 112 25.40 -0.81 -9.67
N GLU A 113 24.85 -1.95 -10.10
CA GLU A 113 25.34 -3.27 -9.72
C GLU A 113 25.11 -4.29 -10.83
N ALA A 114 25.77 -5.45 -10.76
CA ALA A 114 25.58 -6.47 -11.80
C ALA A 114 24.18 -7.08 -11.68
N LEU A 115 23.43 -7.06 -12.77
CA LEU A 115 22.11 -7.70 -12.88
C LEU A 115 22.19 -8.97 -13.73
N ASP A 116 21.08 -9.71 -13.77
CA ASP A 116 20.96 -10.92 -14.60
C ASP A 116 21.21 -10.61 -16.09
N GLU A 117 21.62 -11.64 -16.84
CA GLU A 117 21.86 -11.52 -18.28
C GLU A 117 20.61 -10.99 -19.01
N GLY A 118 20.81 -9.99 -19.87
CA GLY A 118 19.72 -9.37 -20.62
C GLY A 118 18.92 -8.31 -19.84
N VAL A 119 19.19 -8.09 -18.55
CA VAL A 119 18.51 -7.07 -17.75
C VAL A 119 19.28 -5.75 -17.76
N LEU A 120 18.70 -4.71 -18.36
CA LEU A 120 19.29 -3.37 -18.41
C LEU A 120 19.10 -2.62 -17.09
N GLY A 121 17.89 -2.73 -16.53
CA GLY A 121 17.51 -2.10 -15.29
C GLY A 121 16.24 -2.72 -14.71
N ALA A 122 15.94 -2.34 -13.49
CA ALA A 122 14.70 -2.66 -12.82
C ALA A 122 14.34 -1.55 -11.84
N ALA A 123 13.09 -1.11 -11.84
CA ALA A 123 12.61 -0.13 -10.88
C ALA A 123 11.17 -0.34 -10.47
N GLY A 124 10.84 0.18 -9.30
CA GLY A 124 9.48 0.18 -8.81
C GLY A 124 9.29 1.09 -7.62
N THR A 125 8.02 1.34 -7.32
CA THR A 125 7.61 2.01 -6.09
C THR A 125 7.99 1.13 -4.89
N THR A 126 8.48 1.73 -3.81
CA THR A 126 8.87 0.99 -2.59
C THR A 126 7.66 0.62 -1.74
N GLN A 127 6.64 1.48 -1.76
CA GLN A 127 5.38 1.29 -1.06
C GLN A 127 4.18 1.68 -1.92
N ILE A 128 3.01 1.20 -1.53
CA ILE A 128 1.72 1.64 -2.06
C ILE A 128 0.81 2.06 -0.93
N TYR A 129 -0.07 3.01 -1.22
CA TYR A 129 -1.08 3.49 -0.28
C TYR A 129 -2.46 3.57 -0.93
N ARG A 130 -3.49 3.57 -0.12
CA ARG A 130 -4.87 3.75 -0.57
C ARG A 130 -5.69 4.53 0.44
N ASN A 131 -6.88 4.95 0.02
CA ASN A 131 -7.84 5.67 0.88
C ASN A 131 -7.23 6.96 1.43
N LEU A 132 -6.49 7.64 0.55
CA LEU A 132 -5.74 8.85 0.84
C LEU A 132 -6.67 10.07 0.78
N PRO A 133 -6.47 11.08 1.65
CA PRO A 133 -7.10 12.39 1.45
C PRO A 133 -6.76 12.96 0.06
N GLY A 134 -7.76 13.44 -0.66
CA GLY A 134 -7.59 14.00 -2.00
C GLY A 134 -7.47 12.98 -3.15
N ALA A 135 -7.56 11.67 -2.87
CA ALA A 135 -7.55 10.67 -3.92
C ALA A 135 -8.84 10.73 -4.77
N PRO A 136 -8.74 10.67 -6.11
CA PRO A 136 -9.90 10.71 -6.99
C PRO A 136 -10.75 9.45 -6.89
N LYS A 137 -10.16 8.33 -6.45
CA LYS A 137 -10.83 7.03 -6.32
C LYS A 137 -10.60 6.44 -4.93
N SER A 138 -11.65 5.85 -4.35
CA SER A 138 -11.57 5.11 -3.10
C SER A 138 -11.25 3.64 -3.35
N ASN A 139 -10.63 2.96 -2.37
CA ASN A 139 -10.30 1.54 -2.43
C ASN A 139 -9.37 1.14 -3.58
N ILE A 140 -8.51 2.05 -4.03
CA ILE A 140 -7.52 1.86 -5.08
C ILE A 140 -6.10 2.07 -4.53
N TRP A 141 -5.16 1.22 -4.94
CA TRP A 141 -3.75 1.38 -4.60
C TRP A 141 -3.05 2.38 -5.50
N TYR A 142 -2.29 3.29 -4.89
CA TYR A 142 -1.45 4.29 -5.51
C TYR A 142 0.03 4.04 -5.13
N PRO A 143 0.96 4.04 -6.09
CA PRO A 143 2.41 4.10 -5.84
C PRO A 143 2.77 5.26 -4.90
N VAL A 144 3.77 5.10 -4.04
CA VAL A 144 4.04 6.04 -2.94
C VAL A 144 4.30 7.47 -3.43
N ALA A 145 5.13 7.66 -4.47
CA ALA A 145 5.37 8.99 -5.03
C ALA A 145 4.05 9.69 -5.48
N LEU A 146 3.16 8.94 -6.13
CA LEU A 146 1.84 9.44 -6.54
C LEU A 146 0.90 9.64 -5.34
N ALA A 147 0.94 8.73 -4.37
CA ALA A 147 0.14 8.80 -3.15
C ALA A 147 0.47 10.05 -2.31
N GLU A 148 1.76 10.33 -2.13
CA GLU A 148 2.26 11.50 -1.41
C GLU A 148 1.89 12.80 -2.12
N LYS A 149 2.05 12.83 -3.45
CA LYS A 149 1.58 13.94 -4.30
C LYS A 149 0.09 14.21 -4.10
N ILE A 150 -0.74 13.16 -4.14
CA ILE A 150 -2.20 13.26 -3.96
C ILE A 150 -2.53 13.74 -2.55
N ALA A 151 -1.90 13.16 -1.52
CA ALA A 151 -2.10 13.53 -0.12
C ALA A 151 -1.57 14.93 0.20
N GLY A 152 -0.61 15.44 -0.58
CA GLY A 152 0.08 16.70 -0.36
C GLY A 152 1.06 16.66 0.82
N GLN A 153 1.46 15.46 1.23
CA GLN A 153 2.37 15.24 2.35
C GLN A 153 3.13 13.93 2.16
N ASP A 154 4.29 13.86 2.79
CA ASP A 154 5.10 12.66 2.92
C ASP A 154 4.35 11.59 3.74
N LEU A 155 4.41 10.33 3.30
CA LEU A 155 3.68 9.19 3.86
C LEU A 155 4.62 8.07 4.34
N ASN A 156 5.86 8.02 3.85
CA ASN A 156 6.82 6.97 4.16
C ASN A 156 8.07 7.45 4.94
N GLY A 157 8.12 8.73 5.34
CA GLY A 157 9.17 9.34 6.17
C GLY A 157 10.37 9.83 5.35
N THR A 158 11.53 9.22 5.55
CA THR A 158 12.74 9.52 4.76
C THR A 158 13.13 8.36 3.86
N ASN A 159 12.25 7.38 3.72
CA ASN A 159 12.49 6.23 2.84
C ASN A 159 12.44 6.68 1.38
N ALA A 160 13.09 5.93 0.50
CA ALA A 160 12.96 6.17 -0.92
C ALA A 160 11.54 5.82 -1.38
N ASP A 161 11.00 6.60 -2.32
CA ASP A 161 9.73 6.33 -2.99
C ASP A 161 9.90 5.33 -4.13
N ILE A 162 11.03 5.43 -4.81
CA ILE A 162 11.42 4.58 -5.92
C ILE A 162 12.72 3.89 -5.57
N SER A 163 12.76 2.57 -5.74
CA SER A 163 13.99 1.80 -5.77
C SER A 163 14.29 1.45 -7.22
N ALA A 164 15.50 1.73 -7.67
CA ALA A 164 15.93 1.47 -9.04
C ALA A 164 17.33 0.86 -9.07
N GLU A 165 17.52 -0.15 -9.89
CA GLU A 165 18.75 -0.90 -10.07
C GLU A 165 19.11 -0.86 -11.56
N PHE A 166 20.38 -0.61 -11.87
CA PHE A 166 20.88 -0.52 -13.25
C PHE A 166 22.14 -1.35 -13.38
N SER A 167 22.19 -2.09 -14.49
CA SER A 167 23.20 -3.10 -14.70
C SER A 167 24.59 -2.50 -14.92
N SER A 168 25.55 -2.84 -14.06
CA SER A 168 26.91 -2.31 -14.12
C SER A 168 27.80 -2.96 -15.19
N ASN A 169 27.33 -4.06 -15.80
CA ASN A 169 28.05 -4.92 -16.74
C ASN A 169 27.46 -4.93 -18.15
N PHE A 170 26.78 -3.85 -18.56
CA PHE A 170 26.30 -3.63 -19.93
C PHE A 170 27.16 -2.63 -20.72
N ASP A 171 27.10 -2.75 -22.04
CA ASP A 171 27.75 -1.80 -22.96
C ASP A 171 26.93 -0.51 -23.08
N TRP A 172 27.16 0.40 -22.14
CA TRP A 172 26.42 1.66 -22.06
C TRP A 172 26.93 2.74 -23.03
N TYR A 173 25.97 3.50 -23.53
CA TYR A 173 26.13 4.86 -24.00
C TYR A 173 25.73 5.83 -22.88
N LEU A 174 26.72 6.59 -22.38
CA LEU A 174 26.56 7.55 -21.27
C LEU A 174 26.49 9.00 -21.76
N GLY A 175 26.55 9.22 -23.08
CA GLY A 175 26.43 10.54 -23.67
C GLY A 175 25.02 11.10 -23.54
N LEU A 176 24.92 12.43 -23.52
CA LEU A 176 23.66 13.13 -23.27
C LEU A 176 22.95 13.56 -24.55
N ASP A 177 23.53 13.41 -25.72
CA ASP A 177 22.95 13.88 -26.99
C ASP A 177 21.92 12.91 -27.62
N GLY A 178 21.84 11.67 -27.11
CA GLY A 178 20.98 10.62 -27.68
C GLY A 178 21.50 10.06 -29.00
N LEU A 179 22.82 10.01 -29.19
CA LEU A 179 23.47 9.41 -30.37
C LEU A 179 24.27 8.13 -30.01
N PRO A 180 23.63 7.09 -29.45
CA PRO A 180 24.31 5.84 -29.12
C PRO A 180 24.89 5.15 -30.38
N PRO A 181 26.19 4.82 -30.40
CA PRO A 181 26.77 3.99 -31.46
C PRO A 181 26.17 2.58 -31.51
N ALA A 182 26.41 1.87 -32.60
CA ALA A 182 26.03 0.47 -32.72
C ALA A 182 26.60 -0.38 -31.57
N GLY A 183 25.78 -1.28 -31.02
CA GLY A 183 26.12 -2.16 -29.92
C GLY A 183 26.02 -1.51 -28.52
N LYS A 184 25.68 -0.23 -28.42
CA LYS A 184 25.53 0.46 -27.14
C LYS A 184 24.08 0.78 -26.80
N TYR A 185 23.75 0.73 -25.52
CA TYR A 185 22.42 1.06 -24.97
C TYR A 185 22.43 2.46 -24.34
N ASP A 186 21.46 3.31 -24.67
CA ASP A 186 21.38 4.68 -24.13
C ASP A 186 20.90 4.66 -22.66
N LEU A 187 21.78 5.05 -21.72
CA LEU A 187 21.44 5.01 -20.30
C LEU A 187 20.35 6.02 -19.93
N VAL A 188 20.28 7.18 -20.61
CA VAL A 188 19.21 8.16 -20.37
C VAL A 188 17.85 7.53 -20.64
N THR A 189 17.71 6.78 -21.73
CA THR A 189 16.50 6.06 -22.12
C THR A 189 16.10 5.05 -21.06
N VAL A 190 17.02 4.18 -20.64
CA VAL A 190 16.72 3.14 -19.64
C VAL A 190 16.36 3.78 -18.30
N VAL A 191 17.09 4.79 -17.83
CA VAL A 191 16.72 5.49 -16.57
C VAL A 191 15.35 6.15 -16.69
N LEU A 192 15.05 6.80 -17.82
CA LEU A 192 13.77 7.48 -18.03
C LEU A 192 12.60 6.48 -18.00
N HIS A 193 12.79 5.32 -18.64
CA HIS A 193 11.85 4.19 -18.65
C HIS A 193 11.61 3.64 -17.23
N GLU A 194 12.69 3.31 -16.51
CA GLU A 194 12.62 2.73 -15.17
C GLU A 194 11.99 3.68 -14.15
N LEU A 195 12.31 4.97 -14.22
CA LEU A 195 11.63 5.97 -13.41
C LEU A 195 10.13 6.03 -13.74
N GLY A 196 9.72 5.79 -14.99
CA GLY A 196 8.32 5.64 -15.38
C GLY A 196 7.61 4.51 -14.61
N HIS A 197 8.25 3.36 -14.44
CA HIS A 197 7.72 2.28 -13.60
C HIS A 197 7.64 2.68 -12.12
N GLY A 198 8.70 3.30 -11.59
CA GLY A 198 8.73 3.82 -10.22
C GLY A 198 7.61 4.83 -9.93
N LEU A 199 7.27 5.67 -10.91
CA LEU A 199 6.20 6.67 -10.85
C LEU A 199 4.79 6.08 -11.03
N GLY A 200 4.69 4.79 -11.38
CA GLY A 200 3.44 4.05 -11.35
C GLY A 200 2.98 3.41 -12.66
N PHE A 201 3.80 3.41 -13.71
CA PHE A 201 3.49 2.67 -14.94
C PHE A 201 3.61 1.16 -14.70
N VAL A 202 2.70 0.57 -13.92
CA VAL A 202 2.79 -0.83 -13.51
C VAL A 202 1.41 -1.36 -13.15
N SER A 203 1.06 -2.54 -13.68
CA SER A 203 -0.22 -3.18 -13.37
C SER A 203 -0.24 -3.85 -11.99
N ALA A 204 0.94 -4.13 -11.44
CA ALA A 204 1.15 -4.87 -10.20
C ALA A 204 0.41 -6.21 -10.17
N SER A 205 0.47 -6.91 -11.29
CA SER A 205 -0.12 -8.23 -11.45
C SER A 205 0.79 -9.36 -11.00
N SER A 206 0.20 -10.53 -10.72
CA SER A 206 0.93 -11.78 -10.59
C SER A 206 0.39 -12.80 -11.58
N TYR A 207 1.28 -13.63 -12.12
CA TYR A 207 0.94 -14.77 -12.96
C TYR A 207 1.67 -15.99 -12.43
N THR A 208 0.98 -17.12 -12.35
CA THR A 208 1.56 -18.39 -11.93
C THR A 208 1.09 -19.44 -12.92
N ASP A 209 2.03 -20.19 -13.48
CA ASP A 209 1.77 -21.29 -14.40
C ASP A 209 2.06 -22.63 -13.69
N PRO A 210 1.14 -23.11 -12.82
CA PRO A 210 1.31 -24.38 -12.14
C PRO A 210 1.18 -25.56 -13.14
N PRO A 211 1.59 -26.78 -12.74
CA PRO A 211 1.51 -27.97 -13.58
C PRO A 211 0.11 -28.19 -14.22
N PRO A 212 0.02 -28.95 -15.32
CA PRO A 212 -1.08 -28.92 -16.29
C PRO A 212 -2.51 -29.13 -15.76
N ALA A 213 -2.67 -29.65 -14.55
CA ALA A 213 -3.97 -29.98 -13.97
C ALA A 213 -4.79 -28.77 -13.50
N THR A 214 -4.17 -27.61 -13.26
CA THR A 214 -4.85 -26.42 -12.70
C THR A 214 -4.92 -25.21 -13.64
N GLY A 215 -4.14 -25.22 -14.73
CA GLY A 215 -4.02 -24.08 -15.66
C GLY A 215 -3.32 -22.86 -15.05
N ALA A 216 -2.85 -21.95 -15.89
CA ALA A 216 -2.26 -20.70 -15.43
C ALA A 216 -3.28 -19.84 -14.67
N VAL A 217 -2.84 -19.20 -13.58
CA VAL A 217 -3.67 -18.36 -12.72
C VAL A 217 -3.02 -16.99 -12.60
N ALA A 218 -3.82 -15.93 -12.76
CA ALA A 218 -3.35 -14.56 -12.62
C ALA A 218 -4.15 -13.79 -11.57
N SER A 219 -3.52 -12.77 -10.97
CA SER A 219 -4.15 -11.79 -10.08
C SER A 219 -3.80 -10.38 -10.54
N LEU A 220 -4.74 -9.45 -10.41
CA LEU A 220 -4.57 -8.01 -10.65
C LEU A 220 -4.79 -7.18 -9.37
N ASN A 221 -5.00 -7.87 -8.23
CA ASN A 221 -5.35 -7.26 -6.96
C ASN A 221 -4.29 -7.51 -5.88
N SER A 222 -4.10 -6.52 -5.02
CA SER A 222 -3.35 -6.58 -3.77
C SER A 222 -4.32 -6.44 -2.60
N SER A 223 -4.35 -7.41 -1.68
CA SER A 223 -5.33 -7.47 -0.57
C SER A 223 -6.82 -7.41 -1.02
N GLY A 224 -7.13 -7.83 -2.24
CA GLY A 224 -8.49 -7.78 -2.79
C GLY A 224 -8.84 -6.48 -3.52
N PHE A 225 -7.87 -5.59 -3.76
CA PHE A 225 -8.10 -4.31 -4.43
C PHE A 225 -7.10 -4.03 -5.54
N PRO A 226 -7.52 -3.40 -6.65
CA PRO A 226 -6.65 -3.14 -7.78
C PRO A 226 -5.75 -1.92 -7.55
N TRP A 227 -4.68 -1.86 -8.33
CA TRP A 227 -3.85 -0.67 -8.48
C TRP A 227 -4.46 0.30 -9.48
N VAL A 228 -4.18 1.60 -9.32
CA VAL A 228 -4.80 2.65 -10.14
C VAL A 228 -4.61 2.42 -11.64
N PHE A 229 -3.42 2.04 -12.08
CA PHE A 229 -3.11 1.70 -13.47
C PHE A 229 -4.05 0.60 -13.99
N SER A 230 -4.17 -0.48 -13.23
CA SER A 230 -4.97 -1.66 -13.58
C SER A 230 -6.47 -1.40 -13.68
N THR A 231 -6.97 -0.33 -13.07
CA THR A 231 -8.39 0.05 -13.20
C THR A 231 -8.79 0.48 -14.61
N TYR A 232 -7.81 0.78 -15.46
CA TYR A 232 -8.01 1.24 -16.84
C TYR A 232 -7.71 0.16 -17.89
N ILE A 233 -7.25 -1.03 -17.48
CA ILE A 233 -6.96 -2.10 -18.43
C ILE A 233 -8.27 -2.74 -18.89
N GLU A 234 -8.46 -2.77 -20.21
CA GLU A 234 -9.60 -3.39 -20.89
C GLU A 234 -9.13 -4.36 -21.97
N ASN A 235 -9.92 -5.38 -22.26
CA ASN A 235 -9.72 -6.19 -23.46
C ASN A 235 -10.27 -5.51 -24.73
N GLY A 236 -10.08 -6.12 -25.90
CA GLY A 236 -10.58 -5.57 -27.17
C GLY A 236 -12.09 -5.38 -27.18
N GLY A 237 -12.84 -6.20 -26.44
CA GLY A 237 -14.28 -6.06 -26.24
C GLY A 237 -14.72 -4.91 -25.32
N GLY A 238 -13.78 -4.16 -24.71
CA GLY A 238 -14.08 -3.07 -23.78
C GLY A 238 -14.41 -3.56 -22.36
N GLN A 239 -14.14 -4.82 -22.04
CA GLN A 239 -14.35 -5.37 -20.71
C GLN A 239 -13.16 -5.04 -19.83
N ARG A 240 -13.40 -4.38 -18.70
CA ARG A 240 -12.35 -4.04 -17.73
C ARG A 240 -11.83 -5.28 -17.03
N LEU A 241 -10.51 -5.44 -17.00
CA LEU A 241 -9.87 -6.57 -16.32
C LEU A 241 -10.01 -6.51 -14.80
N ALA A 242 -10.29 -5.33 -14.24
CA ALA A 242 -10.62 -5.19 -12.82
C ALA A 242 -12.03 -5.70 -12.46
N SER A 243 -12.88 -6.05 -13.44
CA SER A 243 -14.22 -6.60 -13.22
C SER A 243 -14.17 -7.93 -12.47
N SER A 244 -14.65 -7.97 -11.22
CA SER A 244 -14.62 -9.19 -10.39
C SER A 244 -15.60 -10.27 -10.83
N SER A 245 -16.65 -9.90 -11.57
CA SER A 245 -17.65 -10.82 -12.11
C SER A 245 -17.18 -11.48 -13.40
N LEU A 246 -16.50 -10.72 -14.28
CA LEU A 246 -15.95 -11.23 -15.54
C LEU A 246 -14.59 -11.90 -15.33
N PHE A 247 -13.73 -11.28 -14.52
CA PHE A 247 -12.37 -11.71 -14.25
C PHE A 247 -12.07 -11.74 -12.74
N PRO A 248 -12.56 -12.77 -12.02
CA PRO A 248 -12.19 -12.97 -10.62
C PRO A 248 -10.66 -12.95 -10.44
N SER A 249 -10.18 -12.37 -9.33
CA SER A 249 -8.75 -12.25 -9.06
C SER A 249 -8.42 -12.93 -7.72
N PRO A 250 -7.68 -14.05 -7.71
CA PRO A 250 -7.02 -14.69 -8.84
C PRO A 250 -7.92 -15.62 -9.68
N SER A 251 -7.68 -15.76 -10.99
CA SER A 251 -8.36 -16.77 -11.83
C SER A 251 -7.62 -17.14 -13.13
N VAL A 252 -8.05 -18.25 -13.72
CA VAL A 252 -7.62 -18.73 -15.06
C VAL A 252 -8.16 -17.84 -16.19
N ASN A 253 -9.36 -17.28 -16.04
CA ASN A 253 -9.95 -16.38 -17.05
C ASN A 253 -9.14 -15.09 -17.17
N LEU A 254 -8.68 -14.56 -16.03
CA LEU A 254 -7.79 -13.41 -16.00
C LEU A 254 -6.42 -13.75 -16.60
N ALA A 255 -5.88 -14.95 -16.31
CA ALA A 255 -4.61 -15.41 -16.89
C ALA A 255 -4.66 -15.47 -18.42
N ALA A 256 -5.78 -15.93 -19.00
CA ALA A 256 -5.98 -15.93 -20.44
C ALA A 256 -5.95 -14.53 -21.06
N GLN A 257 -6.39 -13.49 -20.32
CA GLN A 257 -6.30 -12.11 -20.78
C GLN A 257 -4.86 -11.60 -20.85
N PHE A 258 -3.99 -12.01 -19.92
CA PHE A 258 -2.59 -11.54 -19.90
C PHE A 258 -1.78 -12.05 -21.09
N THR A 259 -2.29 -13.07 -21.77
CA THR A 259 -1.69 -13.67 -22.97
C THR A 259 -2.57 -13.54 -24.22
N SER A 260 -3.51 -12.60 -24.24
CA SER A 260 -4.52 -12.50 -25.32
C SER A 260 -4.05 -11.73 -26.56
N ASN A 261 -2.98 -10.96 -26.44
CA ASN A 261 -2.53 -9.96 -27.43
C ASN A 261 -3.58 -8.87 -27.74
N ASP A 262 -4.56 -8.70 -26.86
CA ASP A 262 -5.74 -7.87 -27.08
C ASP A 262 -6.13 -7.05 -25.84
N LEU A 263 -5.13 -6.41 -25.23
CA LEU A 263 -5.31 -5.52 -24.08
C LEU A 263 -5.00 -4.07 -24.42
N TYR A 264 -5.72 -3.17 -23.78
CA TYR A 264 -5.66 -1.73 -24.00
C TYR A 264 -5.81 -0.97 -22.68
N PHE A 265 -5.27 0.24 -22.63
CA PHE A 265 -5.57 1.22 -21.60
C PHE A 265 -6.73 2.10 -22.08
N GLY A 266 -7.89 1.94 -21.45
CA GLY A 266 -9.13 2.64 -21.79
C GLY A 266 -9.29 3.93 -20.98
N SER A 267 -9.05 5.07 -21.60
CA SER A 267 -9.18 6.39 -20.97
C SER A 267 -9.61 7.47 -21.97
N PRO A 268 -10.55 8.36 -21.61
CA PRO A 268 -10.86 9.55 -22.40
C PRO A 268 -9.64 10.46 -22.63
N LEU A 269 -8.77 10.64 -21.63
CA LEU A 269 -7.56 11.47 -21.77
C LEU A 269 -6.55 10.84 -22.74
N VAL A 270 -6.37 9.52 -22.68
CA VAL A 270 -5.53 8.80 -23.66
C VAL A 270 -6.14 8.89 -25.05
N ASN A 271 -7.44 8.65 -25.18
CA ASN A 271 -8.16 8.73 -26.45
C ASN A 271 -8.01 10.11 -27.11
N ALA A 272 -7.90 11.20 -26.33
CA ALA A 272 -7.71 12.55 -26.85
C ALA A 272 -6.35 12.75 -27.55
N VAL A 273 -5.32 11.95 -27.23
CA VAL A 273 -3.98 12.05 -27.84
C VAL A 273 -3.69 10.93 -28.84
N THR A 274 -4.68 10.08 -29.12
CA THR A 274 -4.58 8.91 -30.01
C THR A 274 -5.68 8.89 -31.08
N ASN A 275 -6.23 10.06 -31.42
CA ASN A 275 -7.32 10.20 -32.40
C ASN A 275 -8.55 9.33 -32.07
N GLY A 276 -8.92 9.27 -30.79
CA GLY A 276 -10.08 8.53 -30.29
C GLY A 276 -9.84 7.06 -29.99
N GLN A 277 -8.61 6.54 -30.13
CA GLN A 277 -8.29 5.12 -29.94
C GLN A 277 -7.74 4.80 -28.54
N ARG A 278 -8.01 3.61 -28.02
CA ARG A 278 -7.39 3.15 -26.76
C ARG A 278 -5.91 2.82 -26.99
N ALA A 279 -5.05 3.08 -26.01
CA ALA A 279 -3.62 2.75 -26.14
C ALA A 279 -3.41 1.23 -25.96
N ARG A 280 -2.69 0.59 -26.88
CA ARG A 280 -2.52 -0.87 -26.84
C ARG A 280 -1.43 -1.27 -25.84
N LEU A 281 -1.71 -2.28 -25.03
CA LEU A 281 -0.77 -2.80 -24.03
C LEU A 281 -0.06 -4.07 -24.53
N TYR A 282 1.13 -4.32 -23.98
CA TYR A 282 1.91 -5.52 -24.27
C TYR A 282 1.31 -6.72 -23.53
N ALA A 283 0.67 -7.63 -24.25
CA ALA A 283 0.08 -8.85 -23.71
C ALA A 283 0.39 -10.04 -24.64
N PRO A 284 1.67 -10.40 -24.84
CA PRO A 284 2.09 -11.41 -25.81
C PRO A 284 1.41 -12.76 -25.62
N THR A 285 1.36 -13.60 -26.66
CA THR A 285 0.72 -14.94 -26.60
C THR A 285 1.37 -15.91 -25.61
N LYS A 286 2.59 -15.60 -25.17
CA LYS A 286 3.28 -16.24 -24.05
C LYS A 286 3.51 -15.18 -22.99
N TYR A 287 3.11 -15.44 -21.74
CA TYR A 287 3.33 -14.50 -20.64
C TYR A 287 4.82 -14.21 -20.48
N ASP A 288 5.16 -12.93 -20.40
CA ASP A 288 6.52 -12.45 -20.21
C ASP A 288 6.64 -11.76 -18.84
N GLY A 289 7.49 -12.33 -17.99
CA GLY A 289 7.62 -11.93 -16.59
C GLY A 289 8.24 -10.54 -16.47
N GLY A 290 7.55 -9.62 -15.80
CA GLY A 290 7.95 -8.21 -15.70
C GLY A 290 7.41 -7.35 -16.84
N SER A 291 7.22 -7.93 -18.03
CA SER A 291 6.79 -7.18 -19.22
C SER A 291 5.28 -7.15 -19.41
N SER A 292 4.63 -8.31 -19.35
CA SER A 292 3.20 -8.47 -19.68
C SER A 292 2.35 -7.51 -18.86
N ILE A 293 1.47 -6.80 -19.56
CA ILE A 293 0.45 -5.87 -19.08
C ILE A 293 0.94 -4.66 -18.27
N SER A 294 2.26 -4.46 -18.17
CA SER A 294 2.89 -3.29 -17.57
C SER A 294 3.67 -2.45 -18.59
N HIS A 295 3.43 -2.66 -19.89
CA HIS A 295 4.09 -1.95 -20.98
C HIS A 295 3.11 -1.61 -22.11
N LEU A 296 3.45 -0.59 -22.89
CA LEU A 296 2.85 -0.33 -24.19
C LEU A 296 3.25 -1.41 -25.20
N ASN A 297 2.39 -1.65 -26.19
CA ASN A 297 2.61 -2.70 -27.18
C ASN A 297 3.75 -2.36 -28.16
N GLU A 298 4.86 -3.10 -28.09
CA GLU A 298 6.05 -2.95 -28.94
C GLU A 298 5.75 -2.91 -30.46
N THR A 299 4.78 -3.70 -30.93
CA THR A 299 4.43 -3.74 -32.37
C THR A 299 3.69 -2.49 -32.82
N SER A 300 2.89 -1.90 -31.92
CA SER A 300 2.12 -0.68 -32.17
C SER A 300 2.96 0.58 -32.00
N TYR A 301 3.91 0.58 -31.05
CA TYR A 301 4.77 1.72 -30.74
C TYR A 301 6.23 1.29 -30.92
N ARG A 302 6.64 1.09 -32.17
CA ARG A 302 7.97 0.57 -32.51
C ARG A 302 9.08 1.58 -32.16
N ALA A 303 10.32 1.13 -32.17
CA ALA A 303 11.49 2.01 -32.05
C ALA A 303 11.37 3.29 -32.89
N GLY A 304 11.60 4.43 -32.25
CA GLY A 304 11.49 5.75 -32.88
C GLY A 304 10.06 6.33 -32.92
N ASP A 305 9.04 5.57 -32.52
CA ASP A 305 7.71 6.14 -32.28
C ASP A 305 7.75 7.12 -31.09
N PRO A 306 7.01 8.24 -31.14
CA PRO A 306 6.94 9.17 -30.02
C PRO A 306 6.47 8.57 -28.68
N ASN A 307 5.84 7.39 -28.68
CA ASN A 307 5.36 6.69 -27.49
C ASN A 307 6.12 5.38 -27.23
N SER A 308 7.30 5.17 -27.84
CA SER A 308 8.03 3.91 -27.68
C SER A 308 8.74 3.76 -26.34
N LEU A 309 8.79 4.79 -25.47
CA LEU A 309 9.56 4.72 -24.23
C LEU A 309 9.09 3.57 -23.33
N MET A 310 7.79 3.43 -23.10
CA MET A 310 7.24 2.46 -22.15
C MET A 310 6.90 1.11 -22.79
N THR A 311 7.57 0.74 -23.89
CA THR A 311 7.50 -0.61 -24.45
C THR A 311 8.53 -1.52 -23.76
N PRO A 312 8.37 -2.87 -23.77
CA PRO A 312 9.07 -3.75 -22.84
C PRO A 312 10.56 -3.94 -23.10
N GLN A 313 11.08 -3.49 -24.24
CA GLN A 313 12.45 -3.78 -24.66
C GLN A 313 13.13 -2.56 -25.28
N VAL A 314 14.36 -2.30 -24.88
CA VAL A 314 15.21 -1.26 -25.47
C VAL A 314 16.32 -1.91 -26.29
N GLY A 315 16.48 -1.49 -27.54
CA GLY A 315 17.51 -1.98 -28.45
C GLY A 315 18.84 -1.24 -28.34
N ALA A 316 19.88 -1.82 -28.95
CA ALA A 316 21.13 -1.11 -29.14
C ALA A 316 20.94 0.04 -30.14
N ALA A 317 21.75 1.09 -30.04
CA ALA A 317 21.64 2.29 -30.87
C ALA A 317 20.22 2.92 -30.89
N GLU A 318 19.43 2.69 -29.85
CA GLU A 318 18.11 3.28 -29.64
C GLU A 318 18.20 4.34 -28.56
N ALA A 319 17.71 5.55 -28.85
CA ALA A 319 17.60 6.62 -27.87
C ALA A 319 16.18 7.19 -27.84
N ILE A 320 15.51 7.07 -26.69
CA ILE A 320 14.15 7.56 -26.46
C ILE A 320 14.18 8.46 -25.23
N GLN A 321 14.31 9.77 -25.43
CA GLN A 321 14.46 10.73 -24.34
C GLN A 321 13.15 11.48 -24.03
N ASN A 322 12.01 10.86 -24.34
CA ASN A 322 10.69 11.43 -24.17
C ASN A 322 9.68 10.36 -23.77
N PRO A 323 8.92 10.53 -22.68
CA PRO A 323 7.89 9.56 -22.29
C PRO A 323 6.73 9.40 -23.28
N GLY A 324 6.50 10.41 -24.12
CA GLY A 324 5.44 10.40 -25.11
C GLY A 324 4.07 10.82 -24.56
N PRO A 325 3.18 11.32 -25.42
CA PRO A 325 1.87 11.82 -25.02
C PRO A 325 0.97 10.75 -24.39
N ILE A 326 1.03 9.49 -24.85
CA ILE A 326 0.22 8.39 -24.30
C ILE A 326 0.56 8.17 -22.82
N THR A 327 1.86 7.99 -22.51
CA THR A 327 2.34 7.76 -21.14
C THR A 327 1.92 8.91 -20.22
N LEU A 328 2.07 10.16 -20.67
CA LEU A 328 1.68 11.34 -19.90
C LEU A 328 0.17 11.36 -19.63
N LYS A 329 -0.67 11.01 -20.59
CA LYS A 329 -2.12 10.94 -20.37
C LYS A 329 -2.57 9.75 -19.52
N MET A 330 -1.83 8.64 -19.54
CA MET A 330 -2.02 7.56 -18.56
C MET A 330 -1.70 8.05 -17.14
N PHE A 331 -0.63 8.83 -16.97
CA PHE A 331 -0.27 9.43 -15.68
C PHE A 331 -1.31 10.46 -15.19
N ASP A 332 -1.82 11.32 -16.07
CA ASP A 332 -2.91 12.26 -15.76
C ASP A 332 -4.14 11.51 -15.24
N GLU A 333 -4.49 10.37 -15.85
CA GLU A 333 -5.59 9.52 -15.40
C GLU A 333 -5.38 8.94 -14.02
N MET A 334 -4.17 8.45 -13.76
CA MET A 334 -3.83 7.85 -12.48
C MET A 334 -3.85 8.89 -11.34
N GLY A 335 -3.67 10.18 -11.66
CA GLY A 335 -3.75 11.27 -10.70
C GLY A 335 -2.48 12.12 -10.61
N TRP A 336 -1.52 11.96 -11.52
CA TRP A 336 -0.40 12.90 -11.64
C TRP A 336 -0.89 14.31 -12.03
N PHE A 337 -2.00 14.39 -12.76
CA PHE A 337 -2.89 15.56 -12.80
C PHE A 337 -4.12 15.28 -11.92
N ASN A 338 -4.41 16.12 -10.93
CA ASN A 338 -5.48 15.92 -9.95
C ASN A 338 -6.03 17.24 -9.41
N THR A 339 -7.31 17.24 -9.06
CA THR A 339 -7.89 18.23 -8.15
C THR A 339 -8.16 17.57 -6.81
N ALA A 340 -7.23 17.73 -5.88
CA ALA A 340 -7.28 17.15 -4.55
C ALA A 340 -8.27 17.93 -3.65
N ILE A 341 -9.33 17.26 -3.23
CA ILE A 341 -10.28 17.75 -2.22
C ILE A 341 -9.93 17.09 -0.88
N ARG A 342 -9.33 17.84 0.05
CA ARG A 342 -8.90 17.34 1.35
C ARG A 342 -9.82 17.86 2.45
N HIS A 343 -10.70 16.99 2.92
CA HIS A 343 -11.64 17.25 4.03
C HIS A 343 -11.22 16.44 5.26
N ASN A 344 -10.64 17.11 6.26
CA ASN A 344 -10.21 16.50 7.52
C ASN A 344 -10.19 17.58 8.63
N PRO A 345 -10.75 17.32 9.83
CA PRO A 345 -11.56 16.15 10.18
C PRO A 345 -12.94 16.14 9.51
N SER A 346 -13.44 14.94 9.25
CA SER A 346 -14.86 14.69 8.99
C SER A 346 -15.70 15.15 10.18
N LEU A 347 -16.95 15.50 9.91
CA LEU A 347 -17.93 15.72 10.96
C LEU A 347 -18.21 14.39 11.67
N ARG A 348 -18.26 14.43 13.00
CA ARG A 348 -18.50 13.28 13.87
C ARG A 348 -19.91 13.28 14.40
N ASP A 349 -20.33 12.13 14.94
CA ASP A 349 -21.58 12.06 15.69
C ASP A 349 -21.56 13.08 16.82
N THR A 350 -22.71 13.65 17.14
CA THR A 350 -22.84 14.67 18.16
C THR A 350 -24.19 14.62 18.84
N GLU A 351 -24.23 14.95 20.12
CA GLU A 351 -25.48 15.08 20.87
C GLU A 351 -26.09 16.49 20.74
N THR A 352 -25.43 17.41 20.02
CA THR A 352 -25.85 18.81 19.88
C THR A 352 -26.43 19.09 18.49
N ALA A 353 -27.71 19.47 18.44
CA ALA A 353 -28.34 19.96 17.23
C ALA A 353 -27.96 21.43 16.97
N GLN A 354 -27.23 21.67 15.89
CA GLN A 354 -26.72 22.98 15.49
C GLN A 354 -26.45 23.02 13.98
N ASP A 355 -26.05 24.17 13.46
CA ASP A 355 -25.51 24.27 12.10
C ASP A 355 -24.13 23.60 12.01
N PHE A 356 -23.85 22.90 10.92
CA PHE A 356 -22.61 22.15 10.72
C PHE A 356 -21.78 22.72 9.57
N VAL A 357 -20.63 23.30 9.90
CA VAL A 357 -19.71 23.87 8.91
C VAL A 357 -18.81 22.78 8.34
N VAL A 358 -18.92 22.52 7.04
CA VAL A 358 -18.03 21.67 6.27
C VAL A 358 -16.91 22.51 5.67
N ARG A 359 -15.66 22.08 5.85
CA ARG A 359 -14.46 22.76 5.35
C ARG A 359 -13.61 21.80 4.53
N ALA A 360 -13.12 22.22 3.37
CA ALA A 360 -12.20 21.41 2.58
C ALA A 360 -11.12 22.27 1.93
N ASN A 361 -9.88 21.79 1.95
CA ASN A 361 -8.81 22.36 1.16
C ASN A 361 -8.87 21.77 -0.25
N VAL A 362 -9.14 22.61 -1.25
CA VAL A 362 -9.22 22.20 -2.66
C VAL A 362 -8.01 22.77 -3.38
N VAL A 363 -7.16 21.87 -3.89
CA VAL A 363 -5.93 22.22 -4.62
C VAL A 363 -5.95 21.48 -5.95
N SER A 364 -5.81 22.20 -7.06
CA SER A 364 -5.73 21.63 -8.40
C SER A 364 -4.33 21.84 -8.97
N ASP A 365 -3.83 20.88 -9.74
CA ASP A 365 -2.62 21.07 -10.55
C ASP A 365 -2.89 21.97 -11.77
N GLY A 366 -4.17 22.24 -12.07
CA GLY A 366 -4.61 23.19 -13.07
C GLY A 366 -5.58 24.22 -12.49
N THR A 367 -6.61 24.54 -13.26
CA THR A 367 -7.56 25.59 -12.96
C THR A 367 -8.87 24.98 -12.49
N ILE A 368 -9.28 25.32 -11.26
CA ILE A 368 -10.60 24.93 -10.76
C ILE A 368 -11.67 25.65 -11.58
N VAL A 369 -12.64 24.90 -12.12
CA VAL A 369 -13.79 25.47 -12.82
C VAL A 369 -14.56 26.38 -11.86
N PRO A 370 -14.76 27.67 -12.19
CA PRO A 370 -15.46 28.61 -11.31
C PRO A 370 -16.86 28.09 -10.91
N GLY A 371 -17.16 28.09 -9.61
CA GLY A 371 -18.45 27.62 -9.08
C GLY A 371 -18.66 26.10 -9.08
N SER A 372 -17.64 25.30 -9.41
CA SER A 372 -17.71 23.84 -9.38
C SER A 372 -17.57 23.23 -7.98
N VAL A 373 -17.00 23.97 -7.02
CA VAL A 373 -16.82 23.47 -5.65
C VAL A 373 -18.16 23.47 -4.92
N ARG A 374 -18.69 22.28 -4.65
CA ARG A 374 -20.05 22.10 -4.13
C ARG A 374 -20.10 21.03 -3.04
N LEU A 375 -20.96 21.24 -2.07
CA LEU A 375 -21.30 20.29 -1.02
C LEU A 375 -22.67 19.67 -1.34
N TYR A 376 -22.72 18.34 -1.38
CA TYR A 376 -23.94 17.58 -1.58
C TYR A 376 -24.27 16.87 -0.28
N TYR A 377 -25.47 17.05 0.25
CA TYR A 377 -25.86 16.41 1.50
C TYR A 377 -27.32 15.92 1.51
N ARG A 378 -27.60 14.99 2.43
CA ARG A 378 -28.92 14.42 2.72
C ARG A 378 -29.14 14.33 4.23
N VAL A 379 -30.40 14.43 4.66
CA VAL A 379 -30.85 14.16 6.03
C VAL A 379 -31.81 12.96 5.99
N ASP A 380 -31.56 11.95 6.82
CA ASP A 380 -32.34 10.71 7.02
C ASP A 380 -32.59 9.79 5.82
N ASN A 381 -32.12 10.15 4.63
CA ASN A 381 -32.07 9.26 3.46
C ASN A 381 -30.66 8.66 3.30
N GLY A 382 -30.17 8.02 4.38
CA GLY A 382 -28.78 7.60 4.56
C GLY A 382 -28.27 6.42 3.73
N THR A 383 -29.06 5.89 2.80
CA THR A 383 -28.62 4.92 1.80
C THR A 383 -28.93 5.45 0.41
N ASP A 384 -28.12 5.09 -0.59
CA ASP A 384 -28.39 5.39 -2.00
C ASP A 384 -29.61 4.59 -2.49
N VAL A 385 -30.79 4.96 -1.98
CA VAL A 385 -32.06 4.45 -2.48
C VAL A 385 -32.30 5.10 -3.85
N PRO A 386 -32.65 4.32 -4.88
CA PRO A 386 -33.00 4.87 -6.19
C PRO A 386 -34.06 5.99 -6.04
N GLY A 387 -33.76 7.19 -6.54
CA GLY A 387 -34.64 8.35 -6.49
C GLY A 387 -34.36 9.38 -5.38
N ALA A 388 -33.39 9.15 -4.49
CA ALA A 388 -32.99 10.15 -3.50
C ALA A 388 -32.26 11.35 -4.15
N THR A 389 -32.72 12.57 -3.90
CA THR A 389 -32.09 13.81 -4.38
C THR A 389 -31.19 14.44 -3.33
N ASP A 390 -30.05 14.97 -3.76
CA ASP A 390 -29.14 15.73 -2.89
C ASP A 390 -29.61 17.18 -2.74
N THR A 391 -29.47 17.73 -1.53
CA THR A 391 -29.41 19.18 -1.38
C THR A 391 -27.99 19.62 -1.74
N VAL A 392 -27.87 20.62 -2.62
CA VAL A 392 -26.59 21.08 -3.15
C VAL A 392 -26.32 22.50 -2.66
N LEU A 393 -25.20 22.69 -1.98
CA LEU A 393 -24.74 23.99 -1.48
C LEU A 393 -23.46 24.39 -2.23
N PRO A 394 -23.34 25.65 -2.70
CA PRO A 394 -22.05 26.15 -3.16
C PRO A 394 -21.10 26.22 -1.98
N MET A 395 -19.85 25.79 -2.17
CA MET A 395 -18.80 26.08 -1.22
C MET A 395 -18.06 27.35 -1.65
N THR A 396 -17.72 28.20 -0.71
CA THR A 396 -17.04 29.48 -0.97
C THR A 396 -15.70 29.53 -0.25
N ALA A 397 -14.73 30.19 -0.88
CA ALA A 397 -13.41 30.46 -0.31
C ALA A 397 -13.13 31.96 -0.39
N ALA A 398 -12.37 32.47 0.58
CA ALA A 398 -11.82 33.83 0.47
C ALA A 398 -10.88 33.93 -0.73
N SER A 399 -10.72 35.14 -1.30
CA SER A 399 -9.81 35.35 -2.43
C SER A 399 -8.39 34.87 -2.08
N GLY A 400 -7.80 34.06 -2.96
CA GLY A 400 -6.47 33.46 -2.75
C GLY A 400 -6.41 32.30 -1.74
N SER A 401 -7.53 31.93 -1.11
CA SER A 401 -7.58 30.78 -0.20
C SER A 401 -7.95 29.50 -0.95
N THR A 402 -7.29 28.39 -0.59
CA THR A 402 -7.67 27.04 -1.02
C THR A 402 -8.71 26.41 -0.10
N GLN A 403 -9.07 27.06 1.03
CA GLN A 403 -10.04 26.54 1.99
C GLN A 403 -11.45 26.99 1.63
N TYR A 404 -12.25 26.02 1.18
CA TYR A 404 -13.66 26.18 0.84
C TYR A 404 -14.55 25.78 2.01
N THR A 405 -15.65 26.50 2.19
CA THR A 405 -16.60 26.27 3.28
C THR A 405 -18.05 26.29 2.80
N ALA A 406 -18.89 25.46 3.41
CA ALA A 406 -20.34 25.50 3.33
C ALA A 406 -20.96 25.05 4.66
N THR A 407 -22.17 25.52 4.95
CA THR A 407 -22.86 25.20 6.20
C THR A 407 -24.10 24.37 5.92
N ILE A 408 -24.14 23.16 6.48
CA ILE A 408 -25.35 22.35 6.54
C ILE A 408 -26.24 22.95 7.65
N PRO A 409 -27.46 23.41 7.34
CA PRO A 409 -28.37 23.94 8.36
C PRO A 409 -28.74 22.89 9.40
N ASN A 410 -29.05 23.32 10.62
CA ASN A 410 -29.40 22.47 11.74
C ASN A 410 -30.46 21.40 11.36
N PRO A 411 -30.09 20.11 11.31
CA PRO A 411 -31.03 19.04 10.96
C PRO A 411 -32.01 18.72 12.11
N GLY A 412 -31.69 19.11 13.34
CA GLY A 412 -32.37 18.67 14.56
C GLY A 412 -31.81 17.36 15.14
N LEU A 413 -32.29 16.98 16.32
CA LEU A 413 -31.93 15.72 16.99
C LEU A 413 -32.61 14.50 16.33
N GLY A 414 -32.00 13.33 16.48
CA GLY A 414 -32.46 12.05 15.93
C GLY A 414 -32.18 11.87 14.44
N ARG A 415 -31.27 12.67 13.86
CA ARG A 415 -31.08 12.76 12.41
C ARG A 415 -29.72 12.21 11.98
N ARG A 416 -29.69 11.49 10.85
CA ARG A 416 -28.45 11.07 10.18
C ARG A 416 -28.20 11.94 8.97
N VAL A 417 -27.04 12.59 8.94
CA VAL A 417 -26.61 13.41 7.80
C VAL A 417 -25.57 12.63 7.01
N SER A 418 -25.69 12.62 5.68
CA SER A 418 -24.66 12.10 4.78
C SER A 418 -24.26 13.14 3.74
N TYR A 419 -22.98 13.26 3.41
CA TYR A 419 -22.50 14.28 2.48
C TYR A 419 -21.22 13.91 1.73
N TYR A 420 -20.98 14.57 0.60
CA TYR A 420 -19.72 14.56 -0.14
C TYR A 420 -19.47 15.92 -0.77
N ILE A 421 -18.23 16.19 -1.15
CA ILE A 421 -17.81 17.43 -1.79
C ILE A 421 -17.41 17.11 -3.23
N SER A 422 -17.68 18.01 -4.18
CA SER A 422 -17.18 17.92 -5.55
C SER A 422 -16.40 19.15 -5.96
N ALA A 423 -15.50 19.00 -6.94
CA ALA A 423 -14.86 20.08 -7.68
C ALA A 423 -14.53 19.60 -9.10
N ALA A 424 -14.38 20.51 -10.07
CA ALA A 424 -13.96 20.16 -11.42
C ALA A 424 -12.77 21.03 -11.87
N ASP A 425 -11.98 20.52 -12.80
CA ASP A 425 -10.90 21.28 -13.45
C ASP A 425 -11.20 21.59 -14.91
N VAL A 426 -10.55 22.63 -15.43
CA VAL A 426 -10.73 23.12 -16.80
C VAL A 426 -9.97 22.26 -17.80
N GLU A 427 -8.76 21.81 -17.46
CA GLU A 427 -7.78 21.22 -18.37
C GLU A 427 -8.17 19.80 -18.82
N THR A 428 -8.72 19.01 -17.91
CA THR A 428 -9.18 17.64 -18.16
C THR A 428 -10.71 17.56 -18.21
N GLY A 429 -11.42 18.56 -17.69
CA GLY A 429 -12.88 18.56 -17.62
C GLY A 429 -13.45 17.54 -16.63
N ARG A 430 -12.59 16.89 -15.82
CA ARG A 430 -13.00 15.86 -14.87
C ARG A 430 -13.64 16.49 -13.64
N THR A 431 -14.55 15.73 -13.02
CA THR A 431 -15.11 16.03 -11.69
C THR A 431 -14.50 15.08 -10.67
N TYR A 432 -14.05 15.64 -9.55
CA TYR A 432 -13.42 14.96 -8.43
C TYR A 432 -14.35 15.08 -7.23
N THR A 433 -14.33 14.07 -6.37
CA THR A 433 -15.15 14.05 -5.17
C THR A 433 -14.34 13.69 -3.94
N ALA A 434 -14.79 14.15 -2.78
CA ALA A 434 -14.33 13.70 -1.48
C ALA A 434 -15.54 13.18 -0.68
N PRO A 435 -15.57 11.90 -0.29
CA PRO A 435 -14.59 10.86 -0.64
C PRO A 435 -14.53 10.60 -2.15
N GLY A 436 -13.41 10.08 -2.65
CA GLY A 436 -13.27 9.72 -4.05
C GLY A 436 -14.26 8.63 -4.46
N VAL A 437 -14.64 8.61 -5.74
CA VAL A 437 -15.60 7.64 -6.29
C VAL A 437 -15.13 6.21 -6.03
N LEU A 438 -16.03 5.34 -5.59
CA LEU A 438 -15.76 3.92 -5.52
C LEU A 438 -15.99 3.32 -6.92
N LEU A 439 -14.91 2.83 -7.53
CA LEU A 439 -15.04 2.08 -8.75
C LEU A 439 -15.70 0.75 -8.44
N ALA A 440 -16.94 0.60 -8.88
CA ALA A 440 -17.55 -0.71 -8.91
C ALA A 440 -17.00 -1.45 -10.13
N THR A 441 -16.40 -2.59 -9.85
CA THR A 441 -15.82 -3.48 -10.86
C THR A 441 -16.90 -4.10 -11.74
N ASP A 442 -18.12 -4.24 -11.22
CA ASP A 442 -19.26 -4.94 -11.85
C ASP A 442 -20.60 -4.18 -11.75
N ALA A 443 -20.59 -2.93 -11.31
CA ALA A 443 -21.80 -2.12 -11.14
C ALA A 443 -21.49 -0.66 -11.53
N PRO A 444 -22.50 0.23 -11.58
CA PRO A 444 -22.23 1.65 -11.69
C PRO A 444 -21.34 2.10 -10.53
N ASN A 445 -20.39 2.98 -10.83
CA ASN A 445 -19.57 3.65 -9.83
C ASN A 445 -20.48 4.25 -8.74
N THR A 446 -20.14 4.03 -7.48
CA THR A 446 -20.88 4.59 -6.35
C THR A 446 -20.09 5.75 -5.75
N GLN A 447 -20.80 6.75 -5.24
CA GLN A 447 -20.21 7.90 -4.58
C GLN A 447 -20.28 7.69 -3.06
N PRO A 448 -19.17 7.35 -2.38
CA PRO A 448 -19.17 7.24 -0.94
C PRO A 448 -19.49 8.60 -0.29
N ARG A 449 -19.97 8.57 0.95
CA ARG A 449 -20.38 9.78 1.69
C ARG A 449 -19.86 9.74 3.11
N TYR A 450 -19.34 10.89 3.56
CA TYR A 450 -19.17 11.15 4.99
C TYR A 450 -20.53 11.08 5.66
N GLN A 451 -20.58 10.60 6.90
CA GLN A 451 -21.81 10.48 7.66
C GLN A 451 -21.59 10.82 9.12
N PHE A 452 -22.57 11.46 9.71
CA PHE A 452 -22.66 11.65 11.15
C PHE A 452 -24.11 11.61 11.61
N PHE A 453 -24.30 11.30 12.89
CA PHE A 453 -25.58 11.28 13.56
C PHE A 453 -25.67 12.40 14.59
N VAL A 454 -26.82 13.07 14.63
CA VAL A 454 -27.13 14.12 15.59
C VAL A 454 -28.16 13.57 16.56
N GLY A 455 -27.73 13.20 17.77
CA GLY A 455 -28.60 12.58 18.78
C GLY A 455 -27.80 11.93 19.91
N PRO A 456 -28.50 11.32 20.90
CA PRO A 456 -27.86 10.67 22.03
C PRO A 456 -26.89 9.59 21.58
N ASP A 457 -25.74 9.51 22.24
CA ASP A 457 -24.76 8.47 21.98
C ASP A 457 -24.94 7.27 22.92
N VAL A 458 -25.02 6.09 22.30
CA VAL A 458 -25.24 4.80 22.96
C VAL A 458 -24.19 3.77 22.55
N VAL A 459 -23.20 4.17 21.76
CA VAL A 459 -22.16 3.29 21.23
C VAL A 459 -20.96 3.42 22.15
N PRO A 460 -20.52 2.34 22.84
CA PRO A 460 -19.33 2.41 23.67
C PRO A 460 -18.04 2.40 22.83
N PRO A 461 -16.92 2.96 23.35
CA PRO A 461 -15.65 2.98 22.65
C PRO A 461 -15.16 1.61 22.22
N ALA A 462 -14.62 1.49 21.01
CA ALA A 462 -13.78 0.34 20.68
C ALA A 462 -12.44 0.46 21.42
N LEU A 463 -11.99 -0.62 22.06
CA LEU A 463 -10.73 -0.66 22.83
C LEU A 463 -9.94 -1.93 22.52
N VAL A 464 -8.73 -1.76 21.98
CA VAL A 464 -7.82 -2.85 21.59
C VAL A 464 -6.52 -2.73 22.38
N HIS A 465 -6.07 -3.84 22.95
CA HIS A 465 -4.79 -3.93 23.67
C HIS A 465 -4.24 -5.34 23.60
N GLN A 466 -2.91 -5.45 23.46
CA GLN A 466 -2.19 -6.71 23.54
C GLN A 466 -1.33 -6.72 24.82
N PRO A 467 -1.61 -7.62 25.78
CA PRO A 467 -0.86 -7.68 27.03
C PRO A 467 0.52 -8.32 26.83
N ALA A 468 1.50 -7.86 27.61
CA ALA A 468 2.79 -8.56 27.72
C ALA A 468 2.60 -9.91 28.44
N PRO A 469 3.19 -11.02 27.97
CA PRO A 469 3.05 -12.31 28.64
C PRO A 469 3.77 -12.35 30.00
N PHE A 470 4.83 -11.54 30.16
CA PHE A 470 5.59 -11.33 31.40
C PHE A 470 6.46 -10.06 31.23
N ILE A 471 7.10 -9.60 32.31
CA ILE A 471 8.11 -8.54 32.27
C ILE A 471 9.31 -8.90 33.14
N PHE A 472 10.53 -8.60 32.67
CA PHE A 472 11.71 -8.69 33.52
C PHE A 472 11.76 -7.51 34.50
N VAL A 473 12.08 -7.75 35.77
CA VAL A 473 12.20 -6.69 36.79
C VAL A 473 13.20 -5.59 36.38
N SER A 474 14.25 -5.95 35.62
CA SER A 474 15.24 -5.03 35.07
C SER A 474 14.69 -4.13 33.96
N ASN A 475 13.53 -4.47 33.39
CA ASN A 475 12.91 -3.77 32.27
C ASN A 475 11.66 -2.98 32.71
N LEU A 476 11.44 -2.82 34.02
CA LEU A 476 10.41 -1.92 34.52
C LEU A 476 10.78 -0.46 34.15
N PRO A 477 9.79 0.39 33.83
CA PRO A 477 8.34 0.20 34.02
C PRO A 477 7.64 -0.61 32.90
N LEU A 478 6.52 -1.26 33.23
CA LEU A 478 5.69 -1.97 32.23
C LEU A 478 4.94 -0.95 31.38
N VAL A 479 5.37 -0.76 30.13
CA VAL A 479 4.70 0.12 29.17
C VAL A 479 3.43 -0.55 28.63
N LEU A 480 2.32 0.15 28.76
CA LEU A 480 1.01 -0.23 28.23
C LEU A 480 0.70 0.62 27.00
N THR A 481 0.31 -0.02 25.91
CA THR A 481 -0.17 0.64 24.69
C THR A 481 -1.56 0.11 24.36
N ALA A 482 -2.55 0.99 24.25
CA ALA A 482 -3.91 0.64 23.85
C ALA A 482 -4.36 1.53 22.69
N GLN A 483 -5.21 1.02 21.82
CA GLN A 483 -5.89 1.80 20.79
C GLN A 483 -7.36 1.93 21.17
N ALA A 484 -7.87 3.15 21.19
CA ALA A 484 -9.27 3.42 21.48
C ALA A 484 -9.88 4.44 20.52
N SER A 485 -11.09 4.16 20.03
CA SER A 485 -11.83 5.02 19.10
C SER A 485 -13.32 4.95 19.39
N ASP A 486 -14.03 6.02 19.07
CA ASP A 486 -15.45 6.18 19.35
C ASP A 486 -16.09 7.18 18.37
N ASN A 487 -17.39 7.06 18.10
CA ASN A 487 -18.13 7.87 17.11
C ASN A 487 -18.29 9.34 17.53
N ILE A 488 -18.41 9.66 18.83
CA ILE A 488 -18.35 11.04 19.36
C ILE A 488 -16.97 11.39 19.94
N GLY A 489 -16.15 10.36 20.15
CA GLY A 489 -14.76 10.48 20.56
C GLY A 489 -14.52 9.93 21.95
N VAL A 490 -13.29 9.52 22.22
CA VAL A 490 -12.91 8.94 23.52
C VAL A 490 -12.57 10.05 24.49
N ALA A 491 -13.16 10.10 25.69
CA ALA A 491 -12.76 11.06 26.73
C ALA A 491 -11.50 10.61 27.48
N SER A 492 -11.42 9.32 27.83
CA SER A 492 -10.27 8.79 28.58
C SER A 492 -10.05 7.30 28.35
N VAL A 493 -8.80 6.86 28.51
CA VAL A 493 -8.44 5.46 28.70
C VAL A 493 -7.69 5.35 30.02
N SER A 494 -8.26 4.62 30.98
CA SER A 494 -7.72 4.47 32.33
C SER A 494 -7.25 3.04 32.59
N VAL A 495 -6.31 2.89 33.52
CA VAL A 495 -5.74 1.61 33.95
C VAL A 495 -6.07 1.40 35.42
N GLU A 496 -6.84 0.36 35.71
CA GLU A 496 -6.97 -0.17 37.05
C GLU A 496 -6.05 -1.38 37.19
N TYR A 497 -5.20 -1.39 38.23
CA TYR A 497 -4.26 -2.48 38.43
C TYR A 497 -4.04 -2.83 39.90
N SER A 498 -3.51 -4.02 40.12
CA SER A 498 -3.12 -4.55 41.41
C SER A 498 -1.79 -5.28 41.28
N VAL A 499 -1.05 -5.36 42.38
CA VAL A 499 0.17 -6.17 42.49
C VAL A 499 -0.07 -7.19 43.59
N ASN A 500 0.02 -8.48 43.26
CA ASN A 500 -0.29 -9.59 44.17
C ASN A 500 -1.68 -9.48 44.83
N GLY A 501 -2.67 -8.96 44.09
CA GLY A 501 -4.03 -8.76 44.57
C GLY A 501 -4.26 -7.47 45.38
N VAL A 502 -3.21 -6.71 45.69
CA VAL A 502 -3.34 -5.40 46.36
C VAL A 502 -3.57 -4.32 45.30
N ALA A 503 -4.74 -3.69 45.33
CA ALA A 503 -5.11 -2.62 44.41
C ALA A 503 -4.15 -1.41 44.50
N ARG A 504 -3.89 -0.78 43.37
CA ARG A 504 -3.04 0.41 43.23
C ARG A 504 -3.85 1.56 42.63
N PRO A 505 -3.39 2.83 42.78
CA PRO A 505 -4.10 3.98 42.25
C PRO A 505 -4.28 3.89 40.72
N THR A 506 -5.52 4.11 40.28
CA THR A 506 -5.87 4.22 38.86
C THR A 506 -5.16 5.42 38.24
N PHE A 507 -4.72 5.28 36.99
CA PHE A 507 -4.16 6.38 36.22
C PHE A 507 -4.67 6.37 34.78
N ASN A 508 -4.58 7.51 34.11
CA ASN A 508 -4.95 7.64 32.70
C ASN A 508 -3.74 7.41 31.80
N LEU A 509 -3.97 6.72 30.70
CA LEU A 509 -3.04 6.70 29.58
C LEU A 509 -3.08 8.05 28.85
N THR A 510 -1.93 8.47 28.34
CA THR A 510 -1.78 9.70 27.55
C THR A 510 -2.08 9.41 26.09
N ARG A 511 -3.00 10.18 25.49
CA ARG A 511 -3.30 10.11 24.06
C ARG A 511 -2.09 10.56 23.24
N GLN A 512 -1.77 9.82 22.19
CA GLN A 512 -0.67 10.12 21.27
C GLN A 512 -1.15 10.99 20.11
N ALA A 513 -0.21 11.46 19.27
CA ALA A 513 -0.49 12.38 18.16
C ALA A 513 -1.44 11.81 17.09
N ASP A 514 -1.54 10.48 16.97
CA ASP A 514 -2.46 9.79 16.06
C ASP A 514 -3.92 9.79 16.55
N ASN A 515 -4.18 10.38 17.73
CA ASN A 515 -5.47 10.50 18.41
C ASN A 515 -6.19 9.19 18.79
N ILE A 516 -5.68 8.04 18.36
CA ILE A 516 -6.26 6.72 18.61
C ILE A 516 -5.40 5.88 19.56
N THR A 517 -4.08 6.12 19.62
CA THR A 517 -3.17 5.38 20.49
C THR A 517 -3.04 6.08 21.84
N TYR A 518 -3.02 5.28 22.90
CA TYR A 518 -2.87 5.71 24.28
C TYR A 518 -1.71 4.95 24.91
N ARG A 519 -0.82 5.68 25.58
CA ARG A 519 0.36 5.12 26.23
C ARG A 519 0.51 5.57 27.67
N GLY A 520 1.03 4.68 28.50
CA GLY A 520 1.33 4.92 29.90
C GLY A 520 2.10 3.75 30.46
N SER A 521 2.47 3.78 31.73
CA SER A 521 3.31 2.73 32.29
C SER A 521 3.03 2.45 33.75
N ILE A 522 3.10 1.17 34.13
CA ILE A 522 3.09 0.75 35.53
C ILE A 522 4.55 0.72 36.01
N ALA A 523 4.89 1.63 36.92
CA ALA A 523 6.24 1.79 37.44
C ALA A 523 6.38 1.25 38.87
N SER A 524 7.56 0.75 39.20
CA SER A 524 7.96 0.49 40.58
C SER A 524 8.35 1.81 41.25
N THR A 525 7.87 2.06 42.47
CA THR A 525 8.20 3.28 43.23
C THR A 525 8.69 2.93 44.63
N ALA A 526 9.36 3.87 45.30
CA ALA A 526 9.88 3.64 46.65
C ALA A 526 8.79 3.26 47.67
N SER A 527 7.57 3.83 47.53
CA SER A 527 6.41 3.55 48.39
C SER A 527 5.57 2.35 47.93
N ALA A 528 5.78 1.87 46.71
CA ALA A 528 5.07 0.74 46.11
C ALA A 528 6.03 -0.06 45.20
N PRO A 529 6.99 -0.80 45.78
CA PRO A 529 7.96 -1.56 45.00
C PRO A 529 7.27 -2.72 44.27
N ILE A 530 7.75 -2.99 43.06
CA ILE A 530 7.43 -4.18 42.26
C ILE A 530 8.74 -4.96 42.11
N VAL A 531 8.75 -6.21 42.55
CA VAL A 531 9.94 -7.09 42.58
C VAL A 531 9.73 -8.36 41.79
N ALA A 532 10.82 -9.09 41.52
CA ALA A 532 10.74 -10.39 40.86
C ALA A 532 9.94 -11.38 41.73
N GLY A 533 9.00 -12.10 41.11
CA GLY A 533 8.04 -12.96 41.77
C GLY A 533 6.64 -12.34 41.88
N ASP A 534 6.51 -11.02 41.71
CA ASP A 534 5.21 -10.36 41.75
C ASP A 534 4.34 -10.68 40.53
N LEU A 535 3.02 -10.56 40.71
CA LEU A 535 2.02 -10.64 39.66
C LEU A 535 1.31 -9.30 39.52
N ILE A 536 1.51 -8.62 38.39
CA ILE A 536 0.75 -7.43 38.02
C ILE A 536 -0.55 -7.92 37.36
N ALA A 537 -1.70 -7.52 37.91
CA ALA A 537 -3.00 -7.76 37.30
C ALA A 537 -3.68 -6.43 36.96
N TYR A 538 -4.07 -6.20 35.70
CA TYR A 538 -4.67 -4.93 35.28
C TYR A 538 -5.80 -5.10 34.26
N ARG A 539 -6.65 -4.08 34.18
CA ARG A 539 -7.63 -3.89 33.11
C ARG A 539 -7.61 -2.45 32.62
N LEU A 540 -7.97 -2.26 31.37
CA LEU A 540 -8.10 -0.98 30.70
C LEU A 540 -9.57 -0.62 30.61
N ILE A 541 -9.91 0.65 30.84
CA ILE A 541 -11.28 1.15 30.74
C ILE A 541 -11.27 2.39 29.85
N ALA A 542 -11.87 2.28 28.68
CA ALA A 542 -12.12 3.42 27.80
C ALA A 542 -13.50 4.00 28.10
N ARG A 543 -13.60 5.32 28.19
CA ARG A 543 -14.86 6.08 28.29
C ARG A 543 -14.96 7.03 27.12
N ASP A 544 -16.12 7.11 26.48
CA ASP A 544 -16.39 8.11 25.44
C ASP A 544 -16.60 9.52 26.02
N ALA A 545 -16.78 10.47 25.11
CA ALA A 545 -17.08 11.88 25.39
C ALA A 545 -18.59 12.18 25.38
N SER A 546 -19.44 11.15 25.32
CA SER A 546 -20.89 11.32 25.42
C SER A 546 -21.31 11.81 26.80
N SER A 547 -22.50 12.39 26.89
CA SER A 547 -23.15 12.69 28.17
C SER A 547 -23.43 11.44 29.02
N ASN A 548 -23.61 10.27 28.38
CA ASN A 548 -23.81 8.99 29.05
C ASN A 548 -22.50 8.35 29.55
N ALA A 549 -21.34 8.83 29.08
CA ALA A 549 -20.02 8.29 29.35
C ALA A 549 -19.95 6.76 29.16
N ASN A 550 -20.40 6.28 27.99
CA ASN A 550 -20.39 4.84 27.71
C ASN A 550 -18.95 4.32 27.77
N GLN A 551 -18.82 3.04 28.15
CA GLN A 551 -17.53 2.48 28.53
C GLN A 551 -17.29 1.08 27.95
N THR A 552 -16.03 0.79 27.65
CA THR A 552 -15.54 -0.53 27.31
C THR A 552 -14.39 -0.92 28.22
N VAL A 553 -14.44 -2.15 28.74
CA VAL A 553 -13.41 -2.72 29.61
C VAL A 553 -12.64 -3.80 28.86
N SER A 554 -11.30 -3.78 28.96
CA SER A 554 -10.41 -4.76 28.34
C SER A 554 -9.42 -5.33 29.36
N PRO A 555 -9.42 -6.65 29.63
CA PRO A 555 -10.26 -7.67 29.01
C PRO A 555 -11.73 -7.53 29.48
N ALA A 556 -12.67 -8.05 28.69
CA ALA A 556 -14.11 -7.94 28.99
C ALA A 556 -14.51 -8.59 30.33
N SER A 557 -13.72 -9.57 30.79
CA SER A 557 -13.86 -10.16 32.12
C SER A 557 -12.50 -10.41 32.76
N GLY A 558 -12.43 -10.28 34.09
CA GLY A 558 -11.19 -10.49 34.84
C GLY A 558 -10.16 -9.37 34.64
N ALA A 559 -8.89 -9.76 34.49
CA ALA A 559 -7.75 -8.87 34.32
C ALA A 559 -6.64 -9.57 33.51
N TYR A 560 -5.86 -8.80 32.75
CA TYR A 560 -4.58 -9.26 32.22
C TYR A 560 -3.64 -9.54 33.37
N ARG A 561 -2.84 -10.60 33.25
CA ARG A 561 -1.93 -11.08 34.29
C ARG A 561 -0.51 -11.14 33.74
N VAL A 562 0.39 -10.34 34.30
CA VAL A 562 1.77 -10.18 33.86
C VAL A 562 2.71 -10.52 35.01
N PRO A 563 3.29 -11.72 35.00
CA PRO A 563 4.31 -12.10 35.98
C PRO A 563 5.56 -11.24 35.83
N VAL A 564 6.14 -10.82 36.96
CA VAL A 564 7.42 -10.12 37.03
C VAL A 564 8.51 -11.14 37.31
N VAL A 565 9.45 -11.29 36.38
CA VAL A 565 10.47 -12.33 36.41
C VAL A 565 11.88 -11.73 36.52
N SER A 566 12.83 -12.51 37.03
CA SER A 566 14.25 -12.19 36.99
C SER A 566 15.02 -13.19 36.14
N ILE A 567 16.14 -12.76 35.57
CA ILE A 567 17.09 -13.67 34.93
C ILE A 567 17.82 -14.42 36.04
N LYS A 568 17.70 -15.75 36.08
CA LYS A 568 18.55 -16.58 36.95
C LYS A 568 19.97 -16.55 36.42
N ALA A 569 20.96 -16.34 37.31
CA ALA A 569 22.37 -16.43 36.95
C ALA A 569 22.68 -17.78 36.28
N PRO A 570 23.55 -17.83 35.25
CA PRO A 570 23.93 -19.08 34.61
C PRO A 570 24.53 -20.01 35.66
N ARG A 571 23.98 -21.22 35.78
CA ARG A 571 24.60 -22.26 36.60
C ARG A 571 25.87 -22.69 35.88
N LEU A 572 27.03 -22.25 36.36
CA LEU A 572 28.30 -22.90 36.06
C LEU A 572 28.14 -24.39 36.40
N ARG A 573 28.16 -25.27 35.39
CA ARG A 573 28.37 -26.70 35.62
C ARG A 573 29.81 -26.84 36.09
N THR A 574 30.03 -26.79 37.40
CA THR A 574 31.31 -27.13 37.99
C THR A 574 31.61 -28.59 37.65
N SER A 575 32.75 -28.76 36.98
CA SER A 575 33.29 -29.99 36.44
C SER A 575 33.34 -31.13 37.47
N ILE A 576 32.60 -32.21 37.25
CA ILE A 576 32.88 -33.53 37.83
C ILE A 576 33.60 -34.34 36.76
N ILE A 577 34.87 -34.02 36.51
CA ILE A 577 35.87 -34.95 36.00
C ILE A 577 37.16 -34.66 36.77
N LEU A 578 37.21 -35.14 38.01
CA LEU A 578 38.45 -35.27 38.78
C LEU A 578 38.36 -36.45 39.74
N THR A 579 37.99 -37.61 39.20
CA THR A 579 38.40 -38.94 39.69
C THR A 579 38.00 -39.97 38.63
N ARG A 580 38.86 -40.14 37.61
CA ARG A 580 39.24 -41.43 37.01
C ARG A 580 40.41 -41.17 36.06
N LEU A 581 41.52 -40.72 36.67
CA LEU A 581 42.87 -41.10 36.27
C LEU A 581 42.95 -42.62 36.41
N GLN A 582 42.49 -43.33 35.38
CA GLN A 582 42.86 -44.71 35.01
C GLN A 582 41.88 -45.17 33.94
N GLN A 583 42.25 -44.92 32.68
CA GLN A 583 42.18 -45.85 31.53
C GLN A 583 41.98 -45.07 30.23
N LEU A 584 42.96 -45.26 29.33
CA LEU A 584 42.93 -44.98 27.89
C LEU A 584 43.00 -43.51 27.44
N ARG A 585 44.20 -42.92 27.57
CA ARG A 585 44.79 -42.21 26.42
C ARG A 585 45.31 -43.29 25.48
N LEU A 586 44.73 -43.44 24.29
CA LEU A 586 45.39 -43.88 23.05
C LEU A 586 44.31 -44.26 22.02
N LEU A 587 44.03 -43.38 21.06
CA LEU A 587 44.07 -43.66 19.62
C LEU A 587 43.46 -42.48 18.85
N THR A 588 44.32 -41.59 18.36
CA THR A 588 44.25 -41.00 17.01
C THR A 588 45.44 -40.07 16.86
N LEU A 589 46.56 -40.60 16.38
CA LEU A 589 47.65 -39.80 15.83
C LEU A 589 48.64 -40.75 15.16
N TRP A 590 48.56 -40.86 13.83
CA TRP A 590 49.66 -40.55 12.91
C TRP A 590 49.42 -41.10 11.52
N ALA A 591 49.40 -40.21 10.53
CA ALA A 591 49.81 -40.53 9.16
C ALA A 591 50.52 -39.31 8.56
N MET A 592 51.85 -39.26 8.74
CA MET A 592 52.80 -38.71 7.77
C MET A 592 54.13 -39.46 7.90
N ALA A 593 54.38 -40.38 6.97
CA ALA A 593 55.68 -40.69 6.34
C ALA A 593 55.62 -42.08 5.65
N SER A 594 55.95 -42.09 4.35
CA SER A 594 56.08 -43.24 3.42
C SER A 594 57.30 -44.15 3.73
N PRO A 595 57.68 -45.17 2.93
CA PRO A 595 56.96 -46.02 1.94
C PRO A 595 57.29 -47.55 2.06
N SER A 596 56.51 -48.43 1.39
CA SER A 596 56.99 -49.40 0.37
C SER A 596 56.06 -50.61 0.14
N ARG A 597 55.83 -50.93 -1.15
CA ARG A 597 55.46 -52.21 -1.84
C ARG A 597 54.31 -53.06 -1.23
N SER A 598 53.29 -53.53 -1.94
CA SER A 598 53.21 -54.08 -3.30
C SER A 598 51.73 -54.36 -3.70
N GLN A 599 51.34 -53.93 -4.91
CA GLN A 599 50.47 -54.58 -5.95
C GLN A 599 49.13 -55.33 -5.64
N PRO A 600 48.23 -55.50 -6.65
CA PRO A 600 46.79 -55.19 -6.55
C PRO A 600 45.83 -56.38 -6.81
N ALA A 601 44.51 -56.13 -6.68
CA ALA A 601 43.35 -56.66 -7.48
C ALA A 601 42.07 -56.61 -6.61
N LEU A 602 40.95 -55.97 -6.99
CA LEU A 602 39.95 -56.20 -8.07
C LEU A 602 38.65 -56.80 -7.48
N MET A 603 37.50 -56.47 -8.08
CA MET A 603 36.14 -57.02 -7.92
C MET A 603 35.25 -56.51 -6.77
N ILE A 604 33.92 -56.43 -6.89
CA ILE A 604 32.92 -56.01 -7.91
C ILE A 604 31.58 -56.31 -7.19
N TRP A 605 30.70 -55.30 -7.06
CA TRP A 605 29.21 -55.32 -7.06
C TRP A 605 28.43 -56.24 -6.07
N PRO A 606 27.09 -56.09 -5.96
CA PRO A 606 26.32 -54.87 -5.75
C PRO A 606 25.28 -55.00 -4.60
N PHE A 607 24.67 -53.86 -4.26
CA PHE A 607 23.57 -53.70 -3.31
C PHE A 607 22.21 -53.64 -4.02
N THR A 608 21.16 -54.18 -3.37
CA THR A 608 19.77 -53.65 -3.18
C THR A 608 18.77 -54.82 -2.97
N PRO A 609 17.52 -54.58 -2.53
CA PRO A 609 17.05 -53.85 -1.32
C PRO A 609 15.97 -54.68 -0.57
N LEU A 610 15.44 -54.22 0.58
CA LEU A 610 14.02 -54.47 0.97
C LEU A 610 13.57 -53.70 2.24
N ILE A 611 12.42 -53.04 2.07
CA ILE A 611 11.47 -52.38 3.01
C ILE A 611 10.72 -53.51 3.79
N PRO A 612 10.21 -53.37 5.06
CA PRO A 612 8.99 -52.59 5.33
C PRO A 612 8.68 -52.02 6.74
N THR A 613 7.72 -51.07 6.67
CA THR A 613 6.75 -50.47 7.61
C THR A 613 6.39 -51.13 8.94
N LEU A 614 6.09 -50.33 9.99
CA LEU A 614 4.75 -50.17 10.60
C LEU A 614 4.72 -49.18 11.81
N MET A 615 3.59 -48.47 11.90
CA MET A 615 3.05 -47.56 12.95
C MET A 615 2.59 -48.35 14.23
N PRO A 616 1.86 -47.81 15.26
CA PRO A 616 1.37 -46.43 15.56
C PRO A 616 1.38 -46.00 17.08
N ILE A 617 0.71 -44.85 17.33
CA ILE A 617 -0.17 -44.46 18.46
C ILE A 617 0.37 -43.40 19.45
N THR A 618 -0.29 -42.24 19.47
CA THR A 618 -0.63 -41.50 20.71
C THR A 618 -1.98 -40.78 20.56
N ARG A 619 -2.72 -40.69 21.68
CA ARG A 619 -3.89 -39.84 21.88
C ARG A 619 -3.47 -38.42 22.24
#